data_AF-A0A511MGL0-F1
#
_entry.id   AF-A0A511MGL0-F1
#
_cell.length_a   1.000
_cell.length_b   1.000
_cell.length_c   1.000
_cell.angle_alpha   90.00
_cell.angle_beta   90.00
_cell.angle_gamma   90.00
#
_symmetry.space_group_name_H-M   'P 1'
#
loop_
_entity.id
_entity.type
_entity.pdbx_description
1 polymer ?
#
loop_
_entity_poly.entity_id
_entity_poly.type
_entity_poly.pdbx_seq_one_letter_code
_entity_poly.pdbx_strand_id
1 'polypeptide(L)'
;MTTAVLAPCLQDSVNRYARALIVPSRLLALHPRKAGGAGNAAALAPAIVLGVISAFEGFVEDFSATAFHLQGRSFGQIVKKVNFSNPDVEQFEALVKKEFPILAPMIGDDFSVDVWDPPEVGTRLWEPARVGWPQARHTAGGWMQVRHCLAHGLASGWQSEVWPGPVKANATPASAVLKPMKDGKHSLVLHGAITCARVYRAAAEHLGRLIAAQVGETTSWSKLPDFPMYKTSLEEYLAANPPRGNEDNPGVLTSE
;
A
#
# COMPACT_ATOMS: atom_id res chain seq x y z
N MET A 1 -12.35 -40.77 -15.12
CA MET A 1 -12.82 -39.97 -13.96
C MET A 1 -12.58 -38.51 -14.31
N THR A 2 -13.62 -37.81 -14.72
CA THR A 2 -13.57 -36.34 -14.89
C THR A 2 -13.47 -35.74 -13.50
N THR A 3 -12.27 -35.29 -13.12
CA THR A 3 -12.10 -34.40 -11.97
C THR A 3 -13.09 -33.26 -12.12
N ALA A 4 -14.04 -33.16 -11.19
CA ALA A 4 -14.94 -32.02 -11.14
C ALA A 4 -14.09 -30.76 -11.12
N VAL A 5 -14.18 -29.95 -12.19
CA VAL A 5 -13.60 -28.62 -12.19
C VAL A 5 -14.35 -27.87 -11.10
N LEU A 6 -13.69 -27.63 -9.97
CA LEU A 6 -14.27 -26.85 -8.89
C LEU A 6 -14.64 -25.48 -9.47
N ALA A 7 -15.89 -25.06 -9.28
CA ALA A 7 -16.33 -23.75 -9.70
C ALA A 7 -15.41 -22.69 -9.05
N PRO A 8 -14.90 -21.71 -9.82
CA PRO A 8 -14.05 -20.68 -9.26
C PRO A 8 -14.84 -19.88 -8.22
N CYS A 9 -14.23 -19.61 -7.07
CA CYS A 9 -14.80 -18.76 -6.02
C CYS A 9 -13.84 -17.62 -5.66
N LEU A 10 -14.37 -16.52 -5.12
CA LEU A 10 -13.57 -15.35 -4.78
C LEU A 10 -12.56 -15.62 -3.66
N GLN A 11 -12.84 -16.60 -2.80
CA GLN A 11 -11.91 -16.99 -1.74
C GLN A 11 -10.58 -17.50 -2.28
N ASP A 12 -10.55 -18.12 -3.46
CA ASP A 12 -9.31 -18.59 -4.07
C ASP A 12 -8.41 -17.44 -4.51
N SER A 13 -9.00 -16.37 -5.05
CA SER A 13 -8.28 -15.12 -5.35
C SER A 13 -7.74 -14.45 -4.08
N VAL A 14 -8.52 -14.41 -3.00
CA VAL A 14 -8.04 -13.91 -1.70
C VAL A 14 -6.89 -14.78 -1.16
N ASN A 15 -6.97 -16.10 -1.28
CA ASN A 15 -5.91 -17.01 -0.87
C ASN A 15 -4.62 -16.82 -1.68
N ARG A 16 -4.72 -16.59 -3.00
CA ARG A 16 -3.58 -16.27 -3.87
C ARG A 16 -2.95 -14.93 -3.49
N TYR A 17 -3.76 -13.91 -3.23
CA TYR A 17 -3.28 -12.61 -2.77
C TYR A 17 -2.55 -12.71 -1.41
N ALA A 18 -3.14 -13.41 -0.44
CA ALA A 18 -2.51 -13.67 0.85
C ALA A 18 -1.15 -14.38 0.68
N ARG A 19 -1.07 -15.37 -0.23
CA ARG A 19 0.18 -16.07 -0.55
C ARG A 19 1.22 -15.14 -1.19
N ALA A 20 0.81 -14.27 -2.11
CA ALA A 20 1.71 -13.31 -2.76
C ALA A 20 2.30 -12.31 -1.75
N LEU A 21 1.53 -11.92 -0.72
CA LEU A 21 1.99 -11.02 0.35
C LEU A 21 2.96 -11.67 1.36
N ILE A 22 3.14 -13.00 1.34
CA ILE A 22 4.08 -13.69 2.24
C ILE A 22 5.50 -13.18 2.03
N VAL A 23 5.95 -13.04 0.77
CA VAL A 23 7.33 -12.62 0.49
C VAL A 23 7.59 -11.19 1.01
N PRO A 24 6.78 -10.16 0.69
CA PRO A 24 6.91 -8.84 1.30
C PRO A 24 6.90 -8.87 2.83
N SER A 25 6.04 -9.67 3.45
CA SER A 25 5.99 -9.82 4.91
C SER A 25 7.29 -10.40 5.49
N ARG A 26 7.87 -11.40 4.83
CA ARG A 26 9.17 -11.99 5.22
C ARG A 26 10.32 -11.01 5.02
N LEU A 27 10.34 -10.23 3.93
CA LEU A 27 11.32 -9.17 3.72
C LEU A 27 11.26 -8.11 4.83
N LEU A 28 10.06 -7.73 5.25
CA LEU A 28 9.85 -6.83 6.38
C LEU A 28 10.40 -7.43 7.70
N ALA A 29 10.26 -8.74 7.91
CA ALA A 29 10.79 -9.43 9.09
C ALA A 29 12.33 -9.52 9.10
N LEU A 30 12.98 -9.51 7.93
CA LEU A 30 14.44 -9.49 7.81
C LEU A 30 15.05 -8.12 8.15
N HIS A 31 14.26 -7.04 8.07
CA HIS A 31 14.79 -5.71 8.35
C HIS A 31 15.14 -5.56 9.85
N PRO A 32 16.34 -5.07 10.22
CA PRO A 32 16.76 -4.99 11.62
C PRO A 32 15.88 -4.05 12.46
N ARG A 33 15.30 -3.02 11.82
CA ARG A 33 14.48 -1.93 12.39
C ARG A 33 15.15 -1.21 13.56
N LYS A 34 16.48 -1.09 13.51
CA LYS A 34 17.26 -0.31 14.48
C LYS A 34 17.27 1.17 14.08
N ALA A 35 17.40 2.06 15.05
CA ALA A 35 17.63 3.48 14.80
C ALA A 35 18.97 3.67 14.06
N GLY A 36 19.02 4.64 13.14
CA GLY A 36 20.21 4.93 12.33
C GLY A 36 20.14 4.34 10.91
N GLY A 37 21.30 4.25 10.25
CA GLY A 37 21.40 3.74 8.89
C GLY A 37 21.13 2.23 8.83
N ALA A 38 20.29 1.79 7.89
CA ALA A 38 19.93 0.39 7.73
C ALA A 38 21.04 -0.47 7.08
N GLY A 39 22.19 0.11 6.71
CA GLY A 39 23.22 -0.57 5.90
C GLY A 39 22.57 -1.24 4.70
N ASN A 40 23.00 -2.47 4.37
CA ASN A 40 22.46 -3.34 3.30
C ASN A 40 20.98 -3.77 3.45
N ALA A 41 20.32 -3.45 4.57
CA ALA A 41 18.90 -3.72 4.74
C ALA A 41 17.96 -2.67 4.10
N ALA A 42 18.46 -1.50 3.66
CA ALA A 42 17.61 -0.46 3.03
C ALA A 42 16.90 -0.96 1.75
N ALA A 43 17.45 -1.95 1.05
CA ALA A 43 16.92 -2.58 -0.18
C ALA A 43 15.62 -3.33 0.08
N LEU A 44 15.36 -3.69 1.34
CA LEU A 44 14.13 -4.38 1.68
C LEU A 44 12.93 -3.46 1.44
N ALA A 45 13.06 -2.15 1.65
CA ALA A 45 11.97 -1.20 1.42
C ALA A 45 11.48 -1.18 -0.06
N PRO A 46 12.32 -0.95 -1.09
CA PRO A 46 11.89 -1.04 -2.48
C PRO A 46 11.39 -2.43 -2.86
N ALA A 47 12.02 -3.51 -2.37
CA ALA A 47 11.57 -4.87 -2.65
C ALA A 47 10.17 -5.18 -2.07
N ILE A 48 9.87 -4.68 -0.87
CA ILE A 48 8.54 -4.78 -0.24
C ILE A 48 7.51 -4.03 -1.08
N VAL A 49 7.79 -2.77 -1.46
CA VAL A 49 6.87 -1.95 -2.27
C VAL A 49 6.55 -2.62 -3.60
N LEU A 50 7.57 -3.07 -4.34
CA LEU A 50 7.38 -3.80 -5.61
C LEU A 50 6.54 -5.07 -5.41
N GLY A 51 6.87 -5.88 -4.39
CA GLY A 51 6.16 -7.13 -4.14
C GLY A 51 4.70 -6.93 -3.71
N VAL A 52 4.41 -5.90 -2.91
CA VAL A 52 3.04 -5.54 -2.49
C VAL A 52 2.20 -5.10 -3.68
N ILE A 53 2.74 -4.17 -4.50
CA ILE A 53 1.99 -3.61 -5.62
C ILE A 53 1.77 -4.69 -6.68
N SER A 54 2.77 -5.50 -7.01
CA SER A 54 2.58 -6.64 -7.92
C SER A 54 1.57 -7.66 -7.40
N ALA A 55 1.55 -7.93 -6.08
CA ALA A 55 0.53 -8.79 -5.49
C ALA A 55 -0.88 -8.20 -5.64
N PHE A 56 -1.02 -6.89 -5.47
CA PHE A 56 -2.29 -6.19 -5.67
C PHE A 56 -2.73 -6.20 -7.14
N GLU A 57 -1.82 -5.92 -8.06
CA GLU A 57 -2.08 -5.95 -9.52
C GLU A 57 -2.69 -7.29 -9.92
N GLY A 58 -2.06 -8.40 -9.51
CA GLY A 58 -2.56 -9.75 -9.78
C GLY A 58 -3.87 -10.07 -9.06
N PHE A 59 -4.07 -9.55 -7.84
CA PHE A 59 -5.34 -9.70 -7.13
C PHE A 59 -6.50 -9.02 -7.86
N VAL A 60 -6.33 -7.76 -8.29
CA VAL A 60 -7.39 -7.02 -8.99
C VAL A 60 -7.82 -7.74 -10.26
N GLU A 61 -6.86 -8.25 -11.05
CA GLU A 61 -7.13 -9.00 -12.26
C GLU A 61 -7.91 -10.30 -11.96
N ASP A 62 -7.35 -11.15 -11.11
CA ASP A 62 -7.90 -12.47 -10.81
C ASP A 62 -9.25 -12.40 -10.08
N PHE A 63 -9.37 -11.52 -9.08
CA PHE A 63 -10.59 -11.34 -8.29
C PHE A 63 -11.71 -10.75 -9.13
N SER A 64 -11.43 -9.73 -9.95
CA SER A 64 -12.45 -9.13 -10.82
C SER A 64 -12.90 -10.08 -11.92
N ALA A 65 -11.97 -10.84 -12.51
CA ALA A 65 -12.29 -11.87 -13.48
C ALA A 65 -13.21 -12.94 -12.89
N THR A 66 -12.91 -13.40 -11.66
CA THR A 66 -13.73 -14.37 -10.93
C THR A 66 -15.10 -13.80 -10.60
N ALA A 67 -15.19 -12.55 -10.12
CA ALA A 67 -16.47 -11.89 -9.85
C ALA A 67 -17.36 -11.79 -11.11
N PHE A 68 -16.78 -11.41 -12.25
CA PHE A 68 -17.52 -11.36 -13.51
C PHE A 68 -17.93 -12.74 -14.03
N HIS A 69 -17.10 -13.77 -13.82
CA HIS A 69 -17.48 -15.13 -14.13
C HIS A 69 -18.69 -15.58 -13.31
N LEU A 70 -18.70 -15.30 -12.00
CA LEU A 70 -19.83 -15.60 -11.11
C LEU A 70 -21.12 -14.86 -11.49
N GLN A 71 -21.00 -13.68 -12.11
CA GLN A 71 -22.13 -12.97 -12.72
C GLN A 71 -22.58 -13.53 -14.08
N GLY A 72 -22.02 -14.65 -14.54
CA GLY A 72 -22.36 -15.28 -15.82
C GLY A 72 -21.79 -14.57 -17.05
N ARG A 73 -20.77 -13.71 -16.90
CA ARG A 73 -20.11 -13.08 -18.05
C ARG A 73 -19.28 -14.11 -18.83
N SER A 74 -19.29 -14.00 -20.15
CA SER A 74 -18.45 -14.85 -21.00
C SER A 74 -16.98 -14.41 -20.94
N PHE A 75 -16.04 -15.31 -21.25
CA PHE A 75 -14.61 -14.98 -21.26
C PHE A 75 -14.28 -13.76 -22.13
N GLY A 76 -14.92 -13.63 -23.30
CA GLY A 76 -14.74 -12.45 -24.15
C GLY A 76 -15.25 -11.14 -23.54
N GLN A 77 -16.27 -11.19 -22.69
CA GLN A 77 -16.73 -10.02 -21.92
C GLN A 77 -15.78 -9.70 -20.75
N ILE A 78 -15.28 -10.73 -20.07
CA ILE A 78 -14.33 -10.59 -18.96
C ILE A 78 -13.04 -9.93 -19.45
N VAL A 79 -12.42 -10.44 -20.52
CA VAL A 79 -11.18 -9.88 -21.07
C VAL A 79 -11.33 -8.41 -21.44
N LYS A 80 -12.49 -7.99 -21.97
CA LYS A 80 -12.75 -6.57 -22.29
C LYS A 80 -12.85 -5.68 -21.04
N LYS A 81 -13.18 -6.25 -19.87
CA LYS A 81 -13.37 -5.52 -18.61
C LYS A 81 -12.15 -5.54 -17.70
N VAL A 82 -11.31 -6.59 -17.79
CA VAL A 82 -10.18 -6.86 -16.88
C VAL A 82 -8.83 -6.68 -17.59
N ASN A 83 -8.78 -6.00 -18.73
CA ASN A 83 -7.52 -5.69 -19.41
C ASN A 83 -6.81 -4.48 -18.76
N PHE A 84 -6.23 -4.69 -17.58
CA PHE A 84 -5.50 -3.67 -16.86
C PHE A 84 -4.01 -3.69 -17.20
N SER A 85 -3.39 -2.51 -17.13
CA SER A 85 -1.93 -2.37 -17.13
C SER A 85 -1.51 -1.69 -15.85
N ASN A 86 -1.01 -2.48 -14.89
CA ASN A 86 -0.61 -2.04 -13.54
C ASN A 86 -1.74 -1.32 -12.78
N PRO A 87 -2.88 -1.98 -12.48
CA PRO A 87 -3.99 -1.32 -11.81
C PRO A 87 -3.61 -0.85 -10.40
N ASP A 88 -3.92 0.40 -10.08
CA ASP A 88 -3.87 0.93 -8.71
C ASP A 88 -5.25 0.90 -8.01
N VAL A 89 -5.31 1.42 -6.78
CA VAL A 89 -6.54 1.48 -5.97
C VAL A 89 -7.62 2.33 -6.64
N GLU A 90 -7.25 3.45 -7.28
CA GLU A 90 -8.21 4.32 -7.97
C GLU A 90 -8.81 3.62 -9.19
N GLN A 91 -8.00 2.88 -9.95
CA GLN A 91 -8.47 2.10 -11.09
C GLN A 91 -9.36 0.94 -10.67
N PHE A 92 -9.05 0.28 -9.55
CA PHE A 92 -9.92 -0.77 -9.02
C PHE A 92 -11.26 -0.18 -8.53
N GLU A 93 -11.24 0.95 -7.82
CA GLU A 93 -12.45 1.67 -7.44
C GLU A 93 -13.29 2.08 -8.66
N ALA A 94 -12.65 2.63 -9.69
CA ALA A 94 -13.33 3.03 -10.91
C ALA A 94 -14.01 1.84 -11.61
N LEU A 95 -13.37 0.66 -11.60
CA LEU A 95 -13.97 -0.58 -12.06
C LEU A 95 -15.19 -0.94 -11.22
N VAL A 96 -15.08 -0.91 -9.88
CA VAL A 96 -16.20 -1.23 -8.97
C VAL A 96 -17.39 -0.31 -9.25
N LYS A 97 -17.16 1.01 -9.33
CA LYS A 97 -18.23 1.99 -9.61
C LYS A 97 -18.90 1.75 -10.97
N LYS A 98 -18.13 1.39 -11.98
CA LYS A 98 -18.63 1.16 -13.34
C LYS A 98 -19.44 -0.13 -13.45
N GLU A 99 -18.94 -1.20 -12.85
CA GLU A 99 -19.46 -2.55 -13.08
C GLU A 99 -20.42 -3.01 -11.98
N PHE A 100 -20.37 -2.36 -10.82
CA PHE A 100 -21.26 -2.56 -9.68
C PHE A 100 -21.77 -1.19 -9.15
N PRO A 101 -22.55 -0.42 -9.93
CA PRO A 101 -22.91 0.96 -9.56
C PRO A 101 -23.63 1.10 -8.21
N ILE A 102 -24.37 0.07 -7.79
CA ILE A 102 -25.05 0.03 -6.49
C ILE A 102 -24.07 0.09 -5.30
N LEU A 103 -22.81 -0.30 -5.50
CA LEU A 103 -21.76 -0.27 -4.47
C LEU A 103 -21.08 1.09 -4.37
N ALA A 104 -21.24 1.98 -5.36
CA ALA A 104 -20.59 3.28 -5.38
C ALA A 104 -20.76 4.11 -4.07
N PRO A 105 -21.96 4.21 -3.46
CA PRO A 105 -22.11 4.93 -2.19
C PRO A 105 -21.44 4.24 -0.99
N MET A 106 -21.13 2.94 -1.08
CA MET A 106 -20.52 2.16 0.02
C MET A 106 -18.99 2.19 0.00
N ILE A 107 -18.40 2.79 -1.03
CA ILE A 107 -16.94 2.84 -1.17
C ILE A 107 -16.37 3.86 -0.18
N GLY A 108 -15.48 3.38 0.68
CA GLY A 108 -14.89 4.14 1.77
C GLY A 108 -15.69 4.16 3.07
N ASP A 109 -16.90 3.58 3.10
CA ASP A 109 -17.70 3.46 4.33
C ASP A 109 -16.96 2.61 5.36
N ASP A 110 -16.87 3.12 6.59
CA ASP A 110 -16.13 2.53 7.72
C ASP A 110 -14.67 2.15 7.40
N PHE A 111 -14.10 2.71 6.32
CA PHE A 111 -12.72 2.45 5.94
C PHE A 111 -11.76 3.32 6.74
N SER A 112 -10.80 2.67 7.41
CA SER A 112 -9.63 3.34 7.94
C SER A 112 -8.42 2.43 7.94
N VAL A 113 -7.24 3.01 7.81
CA VAL A 113 -5.97 2.28 7.90
C VAL A 113 -4.94 3.10 8.67
N ASP A 114 -4.29 2.45 9.63
CA ASP A 114 -3.16 3.04 10.35
C ASP A 114 -1.92 2.99 9.46
N VAL A 115 -1.22 4.11 9.34
CA VAL A 115 -0.06 4.32 8.47
C VAL A 115 0.99 5.16 9.18
N TRP A 116 2.18 5.20 8.61
CA TRP A 116 3.20 6.16 8.99
C TRP A 116 3.10 7.41 8.13
N ASP A 117 3.00 8.58 8.77
CA ASP A 117 3.04 9.89 8.13
C ASP A 117 4.49 10.38 8.00
N PRO A 118 4.95 10.78 6.80
CA PRO A 118 6.33 11.20 6.60
C PRO A 118 6.64 12.50 7.36
N PRO A 119 7.79 12.57 8.05
CA PRO A 119 8.22 13.79 8.72
C PRO A 119 8.48 14.94 7.73
N GLU A 120 8.34 16.17 8.22
CA GLU A 120 8.86 17.36 7.54
C GLU A 120 10.38 17.31 7.32
N VAL A 121 10.87 18.18 6.42
CA VAL A 121 12.31 18.30 6.16
C VAL A 121 13.03 18.70 7.45
N GLY A 122 13.99 17.88 7.88
CA GLY A 122 14.81 18.14 9.07
C GLY A 122 14.31 17.44 10.33
N THR A 123 13.06 16.97 10.36
CA THR A 123 12.57 16.13 11.45
C THR A 123 12.80 14.64 11.14
N ARG A 124 12.92 13.82 12.19
CA ARG A 124 13.25 12.39 12.06
C ARG A 124 12.10 11.46 12.39
N LEU A 125 11.13 11.94 13.17
CA LEU A 125 10.09 11.11 13.75
C LEU A 125 8.96 10.91 12.74
N TRP A 126 8.74 9.66 12.36
CA TRP A 126 7.50 9.28 11.69
C TRP A 126 6.39 9.21 12.73
N GLU A 127 5.24 9.78 12.42
CA GLU A 127 4.09 9.77 13.32
C GLU A 127 3.07 8.75 12.84
N PRO A 128 2.46 7.98 13.77
CA PRO A 128 1.33 7.15 13.39
C PRO A 128 0.15 8.04 13.04
N ALA A 129 -0.42 7.80 11.87
CA ALA A 129 -1.64 8.46 11.41
C ALA A 129 -2.69 7.41 11.07
N ARG A 130 -3.95 7.78 11.20
CA ARG A 130 -5.07 7.00 10.69
C ARG A 130 -5.67 7.74 9.50
N VAL A 131 -5.69 7.08 8.34
CA VAL A 131 -6.19 7.69 7.10
C VAL A 131 -7.48 7.02 6.64
N GLY A 132 -8.42 7.83 6.19
CA GLY A 132 -9.65 7.38 5.54
C GLY A 132 -9.47 7.12 4.03
N TRP A 133 -10.55 6.69 3.38
CA TRP A 133 -10.52 6.25 1.98
C TRP A 133 -9.94 7.28 1.00
N PRO A 134 -10.31 8.58 1.02
CA PRO A 134 -9.79 9.54 0.06
C PRO A 134 -8.27 9.67 0.10
N GLN A 135 -7.69 9.69 1.30
CA GLN A 135 -6.26 9.81 1.51
C GLN A 135 -5.53 8.51 1.17
N ALA A 136 -6.09 7.35 1.53
CA ALA A 136 -5.53 6.05 1.16
C ALA A 136 -5.48 5.87 -0.36
N ARG A 137 -6.54 6.26 -1.08
CA ARG A 137 -6.59 6.28 -2.54
C ARG A 137 -5.56 7.24 -3.14
N HIS A 138 -5.48 8.47 -2.62
CA HIS A 138 -4.52 9.47 -3.11
C HIS A 138 -3.06 8.99 -2.96
N THR A 139 -2.72 8.45 -1.78
CA THR A 139 -1.38 7.93 -1.49
C THR A 139 -1.07 6.65 -2.29
N ALA A 140 -2.05 5.80 -2.59
CA ALA A 140 -1.86 4.64 -3.46
C ALA A 140 -1.34 5.04 -4.85
N GLY A 141 -1.82 6.16 -5.41
CA GLY A 141 -1.30 6.73 -6.66
C GLY A 141 0.17 7.15 -6.57
N GLY A 142 0.59 7.75 -5.46
CA GLY A 142 2.00 8.08 -5.20
C GLY A 142 2.88 6.84 -5.13
N TRP A 143 2.39 5.77 -4.50
CA TRP A 143 3.07 4.48 -4.46
C TRP A 143 3.17 3.80 -5.83
N MET A 144 2.16 3.95 -6.69
CA MET A 144 2.21 3.47 -8.07
C MET A 144 3.32 4.22 -8.85
N GLN A 145 3.48 5.52 -8.63
CA GLN A 145 4.60 6.29 -9.19
C GLN A 145 5.96 5.82 -8.64
N VAL A 146 6.06 5.48 -7.34
CA VAL A 146 7.27 4.86 -6.76
C VAL A 146 7.58 3.55 -7.48
N ARG A 147 6.60 2.66 -7.66
CA ARG A 147 6.78 1.39 -8.39
C ARG A 147 7.20 1.60 -9.83
N HIS A 148 6.65 2.59 -10.53
CA HIS A 148 7.08 2.97 -11.86
C HIS A 148 8.56 3.36 -11.89
N CYS A 149 8.99 4.28 -11.00
CA CYS A 149 10.39 4.71 -10.92
C CYS A 149 11.34 3.54 -10.63
N LEU A 150 10.99 2.67 -9.68
CA LEU A 150 11.80 1.49 -9.32
C LEU A 150 11.89 0.48 -10.48
N ALA A 151 10.76 0.15 -11.10
CA ALA A 151 10.71 -0.86 -12.17
C ALA A 151 11.50 -0.46 -13.43
N HIS A 152 11.60 0.85 -13.69
CA HIS A 152 12.36 1.39 -14.83
C HIS A 152 13.79 1.81 -14.47
N GLY A 153 14.24 1.61 -13.23
CA GLY A 153 15.58 2.02 -12.79
C GLY A 153 15.80 3.54 -12.77
N LEU A 154 14.72 4.33 -12.70
CA LEU A 154 14.79 5.79 -12.59
C LEU A 154 15.23 6.25 -11.19
N ALA A 155 14.98 5.42 -10.20
CA ALA A 155 15.50 5.54 -8.84
C ALA A 155 15.81 4.12 -8.33
N SER A 156 16.84 3.98 -7.50
CA SER A 156 17.14 2.70 -6.85
C SER A 156 16.26 2.47 -5.62
N GLY A 157 15.84 3.56 -4.96
CA GLY A 157 15.11 3.53 -3.68
C GLY A 157 15.97 3.06 -2.50
N TRP A 158 17.26 2.80 -2.73
CA TRP A 158 18.22 2.36 -1.74
C TRP A 158 18.71 3.51 -0.86
N GLN A 159 18.86 4.69 -1.46
CA GLN A 159 19.39 5.90 -0.85
C GLN A 159 18.46 7.09 -1.08
N SER A 160 18.83 8.25 -0.53
CA SER A 160 18.18 9.50 -0.84
C SER A 160 18.54 9.95 -2.26
N GLU A 161 17.54 10.04 -3.11
CA GLU A 161 17.70 10.27 -4.55
C GLU A 161 16.68 11.31 -5.02
N VAL A 162 16.86 11.84 -6.23
CA VAL A 162 15.82 12.63 -6.89
C VAL A 162 14.84 11.66 -7.54
N TRP A 163 13.55 11.83 -7.25
CA TRP A 163 12.50 10.99 -7.82
C TRP A 163 11.80 11.75 -8.94
N PRO A 164 11.78 11.22 -10.18
CA PRO A 164 11.10 11.89 -11.27
C PRO A 164 9.62 12.11 -10.99
N GLY A 165 9.13 13.26 -11.43
CA GLY A 165 7.71 13.57 -11.43
C GLY A 165 6.90 12.62 -12.32
N PRO A 166 5.58 12.58 -12.14
CA PRO A 166 4.72 11.73 -12.94
C PRO A 166 4.65 12.22 -14.39
N VAL A 167 4.47 11.28 -15.33
CA VAL A 167 4.27 11.58 -16.76
C VAL A 167 2.94 12.30 -16.99
N LYS A 168 1.92 12.00 -16.17
CA LYS A 168 0.60 12.66 -16.22
C LYS A 168 0.55 13.80 -15.21
N ALA A 169 0.19 15.00 -15.67
CA ALA A 169 0.17 16.21 -14.84
C ALA A 169 -0.73 16.11 -13.59
N ASN A 170 -1.80 15.31 -13.64
CA ASN A 170 -2.76 15.15 -12.54
C ASN A 170 -2.48 13.92 -11.65
N ALA A 171 -1.41 13.18 -11.90
CA ALA A 171 -1.09 12.00 -11.08
C ALA A 171 -0.37 12.43 -9.79
N THR A 172 -0.61 11.69 -8.71
CA THR A 172 0.11 11.87 -7.45
C THR A 172 1.61 11.58 -7.66
N PRO A 173 2.52 12.52 -7.35
CA PRO A 173 3.95 12.28 -7.51
C PRO A 173 4.48 11.29 -6.45
N ALA A 174 5.60 10.62 -6.77
CA ALA A 174 6.28 9.74 -5.80
C ALA A 174 6.69 10.50 -4.52
N SER A 175 7.05 11.79 -4.64
CA SER A 175 7.42 12.63 -3.50
C SER A 175 6.32 12.75 -2.44
N ALA A 176 5.05 12.54 -2.78
CA ALA A 176 3.93 12.63 -1.85
C ALA A 176 3.90 11.52 -0.79
N VAL A 177 4.65 10.43 -1.00
CA VAL A 177 4.65 9.26 -0.10
C VAL A 177 6.05 8.88 0.41
N LEU A 178 7.07 9.60 -0.04
CA LEU A 178 8.46 9.37 0.32
C LEU A 178 8.92 10.34 1.40
N LYS A 179 9.94 9.95 2.15
CA LYS A 179 10.54 10.84 3.13
C LYS A 179 11.24 12.00 2.42
N PRO A 180 10.91 13.26 2.71
CA PRO A 180 11.64 14.39 2.15
C PRO A 180 13.04 14.48 2.78
N MET A 181 14.02 14.83 1.96
CA MET A 181 15.43 15.00 2.32
C MET A 181 15.92 16.37 1.84
N LYS A 182 17.15 16.74 2.22
CA LYS A 182 17.79 17.97 1.73
C LYS A 182 17.93 17.95 0.20
N ASP A 183 18.03 19.14 -0.39
CA ASP A 183 18.30 19.35 -1.82
C ASP A 183 17.26 18.73 -2.76
N GLY A 184 15.99 18.69 -2.33
CA GLY A 184 14.87 18.15 -3.13
C GLY A 184 14.88 16.64 -3.29
N LYS A 185 15.79 15.93 -2.61
CA LYS A 185 15.84 14.47 -2.62
C LYS A 185 14.74 13.88 -1.75
N HIS A 186 14.39 12.64 -2.05
CA HIS A 186 13.45 11.86 -1.27
C HIS A 186 14.02 10.45 -1.03
N SER A 187 13.63 9.84 0.09
CA SER A 187 14.11 8.52 0.48
C SER A 187 12.94 7.57 0.70
N LEU A 188 13.03 6.41 0.07
CA LEU A 188 12.17 5.28 0.39
C LEU A 188 12.74 4.57 1.63
N VAL A 189 12.02 4.68 2.74
CA VAL A 189 12.40 4.03 4.01
C VAL A 189 11.39 2.95 4.38
N LEU A 190 11.73 2.11 5.37
CA LEU A 190 10.87 1.02 5.80
C LEU A 190 9.47 1.48 6.22
N HIS A 191 9.34 2.62 6.92
CA HIS A 191 8.06 3.20 7.30
C HIS A 191 7.15 3.41 6.09
N GLY A 192 7.68 3.97 5.00
CA GLY A 192 6.97 4.12 3.74
C GLY A 192 6.57 2.78 3.13
N ALA A 193 7.46 1.80 3.11
CA ALA A 193 7.14 0.45 2.62
C ALA A 193 6.04 -0.25 3.44
N ILE A 194 6.02 -0.06 4.76
CA ILE A 194 4.94 -0.54 5.64
C ILE A 194 3.62 0.18 5.31
N THR A 195 3.64 1.51 5.17
CA THR A 195 2.47 2.31 4.77
C THR A 195 1.90 1.81 3.44
N CYS A 196 2.73 1.60 2.42
CA CYS A 196 2.34 1.04 1.13
C CYS A 196 1.63 -0.31 1.31
N ALA A 197 2.26 -1.24 2.03
CA ALA A 197 1.71 -2.57 2.30
C ALA A 197 0.32 -2.52 2.95
N ARG A 198 0.16 -1.67 3.98
CA ARG A 198 -1.10 -1.54 4.72
C ARG A 198 -2.20 -0.91 3.86
N VAL A 199 -1.90 0.14 3.11
CA VAL A 199 -2.86 0.82 2.21
C VAL A 199 -3.38 -0.15 1.16
N TYR A 200 -2.49 -0.81 0.41
CA TYR A 200 -2.89 -1.72 -0.67
C TYR A 200 -3.64 -2.95 -0.13
N ARG A 201 -3.21 -3.50 1.01
CA ARG A 201 -3.91 -4.60 1.69
C ARG A 201 -5.34 -4.21 2.09
N ALA A 202 -5.48 -3.09 2.79
CA ALA A 202 -6.76 -2.61 3.29
C ALA A 202 -7.71 -2.26 2.13
N ALA A 203 -7.19 -1.62 1.07
CA ALA A 203 -7.99 -1.27 -0.10
C ALA A 203 -8.50 -2.51 -0.86
N ALA A 204 -7.64 -3.53 -1.03
CA ALA A 204 -8.04 -4.81 -1.60
C ALA A 204 -9.15 -5.49 -0.78
N GLU A 205 -8.98 -5.52 0.55
CA GLU A 205 -9.97 -6.08 1.47
C GLU A 205 -11.31 -5.33 1.40
N HIS A 206 -11.28 -4.00 1.43
CA HIS A 206 -12.47 -3.15 1.37
C HIS A 206 -13.29 -3.40 0.11
N LEU A 207 -12.67 -3.21 -1.07
CA LEU A 207 -13.36 -3.38 -2.34
C LEU A 207 -13.73 -4.84 -2.61
N GLY A 208 -12.87 -5.78 -2.20
CA GLY A 208 -13.12 -7.21 -2.32
C GLY A 208 -14.33 -7.67 -1.50
N ARG A 209 -14.50 -7.17 -0.26
CA ARG A 209 -15.67 -7.47 0.58
C ARG A 209 -16.97 -6.94 -0.04
N LEU A 210 -16.95 -5.71 -0.57
CA LEU A 210 -18.11 -5.12 -1.25
C LEU A 210 -18.54 -5.95 -2.47
N ILE A 211 -17.59 -6.31 -3.33
CA ILE A 211 -17.86 -7.14 -4.52
C ILE A 211 -18.35 -8.53 -4.11
N ALA A 212 -17.71 -9.17 -3.13
CA ALA A 212 -18.10 -10.50 -2.66
C ALA A 212 -19.56 -10.52 -2.18
N ALA A 213 -19.93 -9.55 -1.34
CA ALA A 213 -21.31 -9.40 -0.87
C ALA A 213 -22.29 -9.22 -2.05
N GLN A 214 -21.93 -8.41 -3.04
CA GLN A 214 -22.77 -8.16 -4.22
C GLN A 214 -22.99 -9.39 -5.11
N VAL A 215 -22.04 -10.31 -5.16
CA VAL A 215 -22.19 -11.58 -5.91
C VAL A 215 -22.68 -12.74 -5.06
N GLY A 216 -23.05 -12.49 -3.79
CA GLY A 216 -23.57 -13.51 -2.88
C GLY A 216 -22.52 -14.43 -2.28
N GLU A 217 -21.25 -14.03 -2.27
CA GLU A 217 -20.16 -14.77 -1.62
C GLU A 217 -19.70 -14.09 -0.32
N THR A 218 -19.01 -14.87 0.52
CA THR A 218 -18.31 -14.36 1.70
C THR A 218 -16.83 -14.72 1.59
N THR A 219 -15.95 -13.80 1.95
CA THR A 219 -14.49 -14.00 1.91
C THR A 219 -13.86 -13.80 3.29
N SER A 220 -12.92 -14.67 3.64
CA SER A 220 -12.07 -14.58 4.83
C SER A 220 -10.70 -14.01 4.47
N TRP A 221 -10.36 -12.91 5.14
CA TRP A 221 -9.12 -12.16 4.97
C TRP A 221 -8.10 -12.42 6.09
N SER A 222 -8.43 -13.35 7.00
CA SER A 222 -7.64 -13.70 8.19
C SER A 222 -6.22 -14.20 7.91
N LYS A 223 -5.92 -14.63 6.67
CA LYS A 223 -4.59 -15.13 6.28
C LYS A 223 -3.67 -14.06 5.72
N LEU A 224 -4.15 -12.83 5.52
CA LEU A 224 -3.32 -11.76 4.99
C LEU A 224 -2.31 -11.29 6.06
N PRO A 225 -1.04 -11.06 5.71
CA PRO A 225 -0.08 -10.52 6.67
C PRO A 225 -0.45 -9.13 7.18
N ASP A 226 -0.12 -8.83 8.44
CA ASP A 226 -0.53 -7.57 9.11
C ASP A 226 0.40 -6.38 8.89
N PHE A 227 1.60 -6.59 8.33
CA PHE A 227 2.62 -5.55 8.14
C PHE A 227 2.72 -4.58 9.34
N PRO A 228 3.22 -5.08 10.50
CA PRO A 228 3.14 -4.33 11.74
C PRO A 228 4.01 -3.08 11.70
N MET A 229 3.42 -1.94 12.09
CA MET A 229 4.09 -0.64 12.14
C MET A 229 5.29 -0.65 13.08
N TYR A 230 5.16 -1.34 14.21
CA TYR A 230 6.19 -1.46 15.23
C TYR A 230 6.80 -2.85 15.23
N LYS A 231 8.09 -2.96 15.59
CA LYS A 231 8.73 -4.28 15.82
C LYS A 231 8.27 -4.89 17.14
N THR A 232 8.07 -4.00 18.11
CA THR A 232 7.71 -4.23 19.50
C THR A 232 6.48 -3.37 19.83
N SER A 233 6.07 -3.23 21.09
CA SER A 233 4.96 -2.34 21.44
C SER A 233 5.24 -0.87 21.04
N LEU A 234 4.19 -0.07 20.83
CA LEU A 234 4.31 1.37 20.56
C LEU A 234 5.06 2.09 21.69
N GLU A 235 4.79 1.71 22.94
CA GLU A 235 5.45 2.25 24.13
C GLU A 235 6.96 2.04 24.09
N GLU A 236 7.41 0.83 23.73
CA GLU A 236 8.84 0.52 23.58
C GLU A 236 9.47 1.28 22.40
N TYR A 237 8.74 1.48 21.31
CA TYR A 237 9.23 2.26 20.18
C TYR A 237 9.44 3.73 20.55
N LEU A 238 8.48 4.33 21.26
CA LEU A 238 8.58 5.72 21.73
C LEU A 238 9.70 5.88 22.76
N ALA A 239 9.88 4.91 23.67
CA ALA A 239 10.99 4.90 24.60
C ALA A 239 12.36 4.83 23.90
N ALA A 240 12.47 4.07 22.80
CA ALA A 240 13.70 3.96 22.02
C ALA A 240 13.95 5.18 21.09
N ASN A 241 12.92 5.97 20.79
CA ASN A 241 12.98 7.13 19.91
C ASN A 241 12.24 8.30 20.55
N PRO A 242 12.73 8.83 21.69
CA PRO A 242 12.03 9.89 22.39
C PRO A 242 11.88 11.11 21.47
N PRO A 243 10.69 11.75 21.44
CA PRO A 243 10.56 13.03 20.77
C PRO A 243 11.58 13.98 21.38
N ARG A 244 12.41 14.62 20.55
CA ARG A 244 13.30 15.66 21.05
C ARG A 244 12.40 16.78 21.56
N GLY A 245 12.53 17.10 22.85
CA GLY A 245 12.03 18.38 23.35
C GLY A 245 12.61 19.51 22.50
N ASN A 246 11.91 20.63 22.43
CA ASN A 246 12.35 21.88 21.80
C ASN A 246 13.63 22.44 22.47
N GLU A 247 14.76 21.74 22.39
CA GLU A 247 16.05 22.20 22.91
C GLU A 247 16.82 23.07 21.89
N ASP A 248 16.31 23.19 20.65
CA ASP A 248 16.84 24.12 19.64
C ASP A 248 16.21 25.52 19.71
N ASN A 249 15.77 25.96 20.91
CA ASN A 249 15.47 27.37 21.16
C ASN A 249 16.27 27.90 22.37
N PRO A 250 17.57 28.22 22.22
CA PRO A 250 18.40 28.78 23.27
C PRO A 250 18.16 30.29 23.44
N GLY A 251 16.90 30.68 23.57
CA GLY A 251 16.44 32.03 23.91
C GLY A 251 14.96 31.88 24.22
N VAL A 252 14.56 31.77 25.47
CA VAL A 252 14.57 32.88 26.43
C VAL A 252 14.85 32.32 27.83
N LEU A 253 16.02 32.63 28.38
CA LEU A 253 16.24 32.60 29.83
C LEU A 253 15.97 34.00 30.37
N THR A 254 14.95 34.10 31.24
CA THR A 254 14.81 34.99 32.42
C THR A 254 14.88 36.51 32.17
N SER A 255 14.13 37.39 32.82
CA SER A 255 13.67 37.48 34.21
C SER A 255 12.79 38.74 34.35
N GLU A 256 11.94 38.76 35.38
CA GLU A 256 11.25 39.92 35.98
C GLU A 256 10.07 40.57 35.22
#